data_AF-A0A0K3B2R0-F1
#
_entry.id   AF-A0A0K3B2R0-F1
#
_cell.length_a   1.000
_cell.length_b   1.000
_cell.length_c   1.000
_cell.angle_alpha   90.00
_cell.angle_beta   90.00
_cell.angle_gamma   90.00
#
_symmetry.space_group_name_H-M   'P 1'
#
loop_
_entity.id
_entity.type
_entity.pdbx_description
1 polymer ?
#
loop_
_entity_poly.entity_id
_entity_poly.type
_entity_poly.pdbx_seq_one_letter_code
_entity_poly.pdbx_strand_id
1 'polypeptide(L)'
;MAWCPFAVHKPINKKRSRIKPRAVILHTAVSSASSLFGYFSGVGDDSHFYIGPNGELEQYVDTEWSAFANRDANAFAISFESWDNRQIIPWTPAQVATLLRAVDWCCTTHGIPRRQIATTTGSGIGWHAMFGAPSAWTKAAGKVCPGGPRIDQTRNIIIPRVAGGQISEEDTLSWTENLTFTAPDGKITTVQARDWVMWTNYAAWQAANATARIEAAIALDNSEATQNQLAVMSAISDEPTQIDLTAEQIRKLLDGLSNSTKDAVKTALGESADA
;
A
#
# COMPACT_ATOMS: atom_id res chain seq x y z
N MET A 1 1.84 -25.27 -9.41
CA MET A 1 2.86 -24.21 -9.46
C MET A 1 2.14 -22.90 -9.41
N ALA A 2 2.42 -22.07 -8.40
CA ALA A 2 1.74 -20.81 -8.19
C ALA A 2 2.75 -19.66 -8.15
N TRP A 3 3.00 -19.11 -9.33
CA TRP A 3 3.79 -17.90 -9.54
C TRP A 3 2.85 -16.73 -9.82
N CYS A 4 3.06 -15.63 -9.10
CA CYS A 4 2.29 -14.40 -9.25
C CYS A 4 2.57 -13.79 -10.63
N PRO A 5 1.54 -13.54 -11.46
CA PRO A 5 1.74 -13.19 -12.86
C PRO A 5 2.36 -11.80 -13.07
N PHE A 6 2.26 -10.92 -12.07
CA PHE A 6 2.81 -9.56 -12.10
C PHE A 6 4.06 -9.38 -11.24
N ALA A 7 4.64 -10.46 -10.72
CA ALA A 7 5.93 -10.43 -10.02
C ALA A 7 7.08 -10.67 -11.00
N VAL A 8 8.24 -10.04 -10.74
CA VAL A 8 9.50 -10.43 -11.37
C VAL A 8 9.97 -11.74 -10.73
N HIS A 9 10.02 -12.82 -11.51
CA HIS A 9 10.41 -14.14 -11.00
C HIS A 9 11.94 -14.27 -10.93
N LYS A 10 12.45 -14.49 -9.72
CA LYS A 10 13.87 -14.71 -9.42
C LYS A 10 14.02 -16.00 -8.59
N PRO A 11 13.78 -17.17 -9.20
CA PRO A 11 13.68 -18.42 -8.45
C PRO A 11 14.98 -18.74 -7.70
N ILE A 12 14.86 -19.11 -6.43
CA ILE A 12 15.98 -19.57 -5.60
C ILE A 12 15.91 -21.08 -5.38
N ASN A 13 17.07 -21.75 -5.40
CA ASN A 13 17.15 -23.20 -5.28
C ASN A 13 17.54 -23.64 -3.87
N LYS A 14 16.56 -24.11 -3.09
CA LYS A 14 16.77 -24.75 -1.77
C LYS A 14 15.86 -25.97 -1.63
N LYS A 15 16.28 -26.92 -0.79
CA LYS A 15 15.43 -28.05 -0.41
C LYS A 15 14.25 -27.55 0.43
N ARG A 16 13.02 -27.72 -0.07
CA ARG A 16 11.79 -27.21 0.54
C ARG A 16 10.73 -28.30 0.63
N SER A 17 9.72 -28.08 1.48
CA SER A 17 8.55 -28.94 1.57
C SER A 17 7.38 -28.32 0.82
N ARG A 18 6.52 -29.14 0.21
CA ARG A 18 5.23 -28.65 -0.30
C ARG A 18 4.34 -28.22 0.86
N ILE A 19 3.56 -27.17 0.64
CA ILE A 19 2.59 -26.65 1.60
C ILE A 19 1.22 -26.50 0.93
N LYS A 20 0.17 -26.42 1.75
CA LYS A 20 -1.14 -25.91 1.31
C LYS A 20 -1.32 -24.52 1.90
N PRO A 21 -1.07 -23.45 1.12
CA PRO A 21 -1.13 -22.09 1.65
C PRO A 21 -2.50 -21.78 2.21
N ARG A 22 -2.52 -21.22 3.42
CA ARG A 22 -3.75 -20.76 4.08
C ARG A 22 -3.54 -19.47 4.86
N ALA A 23 -2.33 -18.91 4.82
CA ALA A 23 -1.98 -17.69 5.52
C ALA A 23 -1.02 -16.83 4.69
N VAL A 24 -1.13 -15.52 4.83
CA VAL A 24 -0.12 -14.54 4.40
C VAL A 24 0.46 -13.87 5.65
N ILE A 25 1.79 -13.78 5.72
CA ILE A 25 2.50 -13.10 6.82
C ILE A 25 3.42 -12.03 6.23
N LEU A 26 3.21 -10.79 6.68
CA LEU A 26 3.96 -9.61 6.25
C LEU A 26 5.16 -9.33 7.17
N HIS A 27 6.30 -9.00 6.55
CA HIS A 27 7.58 -8.75 7.17
C HIS A 27 8.24 -7.46 6.66
N THR A 28 9.36 -7.10 7.28
CA THR A 28 10.31 -6.10 6.81
C THR A 28 11.72 -6.64 6.88
N ALA A 29 12.52 -6.32 5.86
CA ALA A 29 13.82 -6.97 5.63
C ALA A 29 14.99 -6.32 6.37
N VAL A 30 14.79 -5.17 7.04
CA VAL A 30 15.86 -4.35 7.62
C VAL A 30 16.99 -4.13 6.61
N SER A 31 16.61 -3.63 5.43
CA SER A 31 17.45 -3.59 4.24
C SER A 31 17.22 -2.33 3.43
N SER A 32 18.30 -1.81 2.85
CA SER A 32 18.30 -0.76 1.83
C SER A 32 18.46 -1.29 0.40
N ALA A 33 18.64 -2.61 0.23
CA ALA A 33 18.88 -3.22 -1.08
C ALA A 33 17.63 -3.19 -1.95
N SER A 34 17.76 -2.94 -3.26
CA SER A 34 16.63 -2.97 -4.21
C SER A 34 16.13 -4.39 -4.51
N SER A 35 16.90 -5.42 -4.17
CA SER A 35 16.54 -6.83 -4.32
C SER A 35 17.21 -7.65 -3.21
N LEU A 36 16.54 -8.72 -2.76
CA LEU A 36 17.09 -9.68 -1.80
C LEU A 36 17.57 -10.96 -2.46
N PHE A 37 17.54 -11.06 -3.80
CA PHE A 37 17.93 -12.27 -4.53
C PHE A 37 19.30 -12.81 -4.11
N GLY A 38 20.31 -11.94 -4.02
CA GLY A 38 21.67 -12.35 -3.63
C GLY A 38 21.72 -12.92 -2.21
N TYR A 39 20.99 -12.32 -1.27
CA TYR A 39 20.91 -12.80 0.11
C TYR A 39 20.11 -14.12 0.21
N PHE A 40 18.93 -14.18 -0.41
CA PHE A 40 18.06 -15.35 -0.36
C PHE A 40 18.59 -16.55 -1.15
N SER A 41 19.43 -16.35 -2.16
CA SER A 41 20.10 -17.43 -2.89
C SER A 41 21.16 -18.15 -2.07
N GLY A 42 21.62 -17.56 -0.96
CA GLY A 42 22.58 -18.17 -0.04
C GLY A 42 21.97 -19.20 0.90
N VAL A 43 22.63 -19.48 2.03
CA VAL A 43 22.20 -20.52 3.00
C VAL A 43 21.19 -20.04 4.05
N GLY A 44 20.84 -18.75 4.05
CA GLY A 44 20.02 -18.12 5.10
C GLY A 44 18.52 -18.31 4.96
N ASP A 45 17.78 -17.63 5.84
CA ASP A 45 16.31 -17.50 5.77
C ASP A 45 15.88 -16.80 4.47
N ASP A 46 14.66 -17.08 4.02
CA ASP A 46 14.09 -16.49 2.81
C ASP A 46 12.57 -16.28 2.91
N SER A 47 12.04 -15.46 1.99
CA SER A 47 10.62 -15.23 1.81
C SER A 47 10.16 -15.64 0.41
N HIS A 48 8.83 -15.75 0.24
CA HIS A 48 8.26 -15.98 -1.08
C HIS A 48 8.40 -14.73 -1.95
N PHE A 49 8.13 -13.58 -1.36
CA PHE A 49 8.10 -12.29 -2.05
C PHE A 49 9.01 -11.25 -1.38
N TYR A 50 9.46 -10.29 -2.18
CA TYR A 50 10.06 -9.04 -1.72
C TYR A 50 9.44 -7.85 -2.44
N ILE A 51 9.18 -6.77 -1.71
CA ILE A 51 8.66 -5.52 -2.26
C ILE A 51 9.72 -4.43 -2.13
N GLY A 52 10.17 -3.90 -3.27
CA GLY A 52 11.14 -2.82 -3.38
C GLY A 52 10.64 -1.47 -2.87
N PRO A 53 11.51 -0.44 -2.85
CA PRO A 53 11.15 0.91 -2.41
C PRO A 53 10.03 1.55 -3.24
N ASN A 54 9.93 1.24 -4.54
CA ASN A 54 8.93 1.81 -5.44
C ASN A 54 7.80 0.83 -5.77
N GLY A 55 7.61 -0.22 -4.96
CA GLY A 55 6.56 -1.21 -5.17
C GLY A 55 6.90 -2.31 -6.17
N GLU A 56 8.17 -2.45 -6.57
CA GLU A 56 8.57 -3.59 -7.41
C GLU A 56 8.37 -4.90 -6.65
N LEU A 57 7.59 -5.83 -7.21
CA LEU A 57 7.35 -7.14 -6.61
C LEU A 57 8.29 -8.18 -7.22
N GLU A 58 9.14 -8.77 -6.39
CA GLU A 58 9.94 -9.95 -6.74
C GLU A 58 9.34 -11.19 -6.08
N GLN A 59 9.33 -12.31 -6.80
CA GLN A 59 9.01 -13.62 -6.25
C GLN A 59 10.21 -14.55 -6.37
N TYR A 60 10.54 -15.26 -5.29
CA TYR A 60 11.68 -16.17 -5.23
C TYR A 60 11.28 -17.63 -5.06
N VAL A 61 10.12 -17.88 -4.45
CA VAL A 61 9.63 -19.22 -4.14
C VAL A 61 8.19 -19.34 -4.64
N ASP A 62 7.91 -20.42 -5.36
CA ASP A 62 6.55 -20.84 -5.73
C ASP A 62 5.71 -20.99 -4.45
N THR A 63 4.54 -20.38 -4.39
CA THR A 63 3.74 -20.32 -3.16
C THR A 63 3.20 -21.69 -2.70
N GLU A 64 3.27 -22.73 -3.54
CA GLU A 64 2.98 -24.11 -3.11
C GLU A 64 4.12 -24.77 -2.31
N TRP A 65 5.25 -24.08 -2.11
CA TRP A 65 6.42 -24.58 -1.39
C TRP A 65 6.80 -23.65 -0.23
N SER A 66 7.34 -24.22 0.84
CA SER A 66 7.73 -23.46 2.03
C SER A 66 8.88 -22.47 1.76
N ALA A 67 8.70 -21.20 2.12
CA ALA A 67 9.80 -20.29 2.44
C ALA A 67 10.20 -20.39 3.92
N PHE A 68 11.36 -19.85 4.29
CA PHE A 68 11.95 -19.98 5.63
C PHE A 68 11.91 -18.69 6.47
N ALA A 69 10.76 -18.00 6.51
CA ALA A 69 10.60 -16.71 7.21
C ALA A 69 9.89 -16.78 8.58
N ASN A 70 9.10 -17.82 8.81
CA ASN A 70 7.99 -17.86 9.78
C ASN A 70 8.07 -18.98 10.82
N ARG A 71 9.22 -19.65 10.95
CA ARG A 71 9.39 -20.79 11.85
C ARG A 71 8.29 -21.83 11.65
N ASP A 72 7.40 -22.06 12.63
CA ASP A 72 6.39 -23.12 12.57
C ASP A 72 5.35 -22.83 11.47
N ALA A 73 5.12 -21.56 11.15
CA ALA A 73 4.20 -21.15 10.07
C ALA A 73 4.78 -21.32 8.66
N ASN A 74 6.07 -21.68 8.50
CA ASN A 74 6.64 -22.07 7.20
C ASN A 74 5.89 -23.25 6.56
N ALA A 75 5.20 -24.06 7.37
CA ALA A 75 4.42 -25.20 6.89
C ALA A 75 3.12 -24.81 6.17
N PHE A 76 2.68 -23.54 6.23
CA PHE A 76 1.38 -23.15 5.67
C PHE A 76 1.24 -21.67 5.24
N ALA A 77 2.24 -20.82 5.51
CA ALA A 77 2.16 -19.39 5.24
C ALA A 77 3.01 -18.96 4.05
N ILE A 78 2.45 -18.05 3.25
CA ILE A 78 3.17 -17.24 2.26
C ILE A 78 3.76 -16.03 2.99
N SER A 79 5.00 -15.69 2.68
CA SER A 79 5.76 -14.62 3.35
C SER A 79 6.17 -13.51 2.40
N PHE A 80 5.98 -12.27 2.84
CA PHE A 80 6.39 -11.07 2.14
C PHE A 80 7.43 -10.33 2.95
N GLU A 81 8.59 -10.10 2.37
CA GLU A 81 9.56 -9.13 2.88
C GLU A 81 9.39 -7.81 2.14
N SER A 82 9.80 -6.71 2.77
CA SER A 82 9.66 -5.38 2.18
C SER A 82 10.86 -4.50 2.51
N TRP A 83 11.19 -3.62 1.58
CA TRP A 83 12.19 -2.58 1.75
C TRP A 83 11.79 -1.63 2.87
N ASP A 84 12.75 -1.25 3.71
CA ASP A 84 12.52 -0.31 4.81
C ASP A 84 13.62 0.70 5.02
N ASN A 85 14.67 0.66 4.20
CA ASN A 85 15.86 1.48 4.38
C ASN A 85 16.47 1.39 5.79
N ARG A 86 16.25 0.27 6.49
CA ARG A 86 16.60 0.07 7.91
C ARG A 86 15.87 1.03 8.86
N GLN A 87 14.65 1.42 8.53
CA GLN A 87 13.80 2.31 9.32
C GLN A 87 12.44 1.68 9.62
N ILE A 88 11.91 1.95 10.82
CA ILE A 88 10.54 1.55 11.20
C ILE A 88 9.59 2.69 10.87
N ILE A 89 9.27 2.81 9.58
CA ILE A 89 8.34 3.80 9.03
C ILE A 89 7.21 3.11 8.26
N PRO A 90 6.07 3.79 8.01
CA PRO A 90 5.03 3.27 7.14
C PRO A 90 5.60 2.78 5.80
N TRP A 91 4.97 1.76 5.22
CA TRP A 91 5.15 1.44 3.81
C TRP A 91 4.77 2.64 2.95
N THR A 92 5.52 2.84 1.87
CA THR A 92 5.20 3.85 0.86
C THR A 92 3.87 3.50 0.18
N PRO A 93 3.16 4.48 -0.43
CA PRO A 93 1.95 4.19 -1.19
C PRO A 93 2.15 3.11 -2.27
N ALA A 94 3.29 3.12 -2.96
CA ALA A 94 3.62 2.12 -3.97
C ALA A 94 3.78 0.71 -3.39
N GLN A 95 4.40 0.60 -2.20
CA GLN A 95 4.48 -0.67 -1.47
C GLN A 95 3.11 -1.15 -1.01
N VAL A 96 2.25 -0.25 -0.52
CA VAL A 96 0.88 -0.57 -0.11
C VAL A 96 0.04 -1.06 -1.30
N ALA A 97 0.08 -0.38 -2.45
CA ALA A 97 -0.63 -0.78 -3.66
C ALA A 97 -0.20 -2.18 -4.12
N THR A 98 1.11 -2.45 -4.06
CA THR A 98 1.67 -3.77 -4.41
C THR A 98 1.26 -4.84 -3.42
N LEU A 99 1.28 -4.55 -2.12
CA LEU A 99 0.78 -5.45 -1.08
C LEU A 99 -0.69 -5.79 -1.30
N LEU A 100 -1.55 -4.81 -1.60
CA LEU A 100 -2.96 -5.06 -1.88
C LEU A 100 -3.13 -6.06 -3.02
N ARG A 101 -2.53 -5.79 -4.18
CA ARG A 101 -2.59 -6.67 -5.36
C ARG A 101 -2.04 -8.07 -5.07
N ALA A 102 -0.88 -8.17 -4.43
CA ALA A 102 -0.24 -9.45 -4.18
C ALA A 102 -0.94 -10.28 -3.11
N VAL A 103 -1.44 -9.64 -2.04
CA VAL A 103 -2.22 -10.32 -0.99
C VAL A 103 -3.57 -10.77 -1.53
N ASP A 104 -4.24 -9.94 -2.34
CA ASP A 104 -5.46 -10.33 -3.06
C ASP A 104 -5.24 -11.57 -3.92
N TRP A 105 -4.20 -11.54 -4.75
CA TRP A 105 -3.84 -12.66 -5.60
C TRP A 105 -3.57 -13.92 -4.78
N CYS A 106 -2.88 -13.83 -3.63
CA CYS A 106 -2.69 -14.97 -2.73
C CYS A 106 -4.02 -15.49 -2.17
N CYS A 107 -4.91 -14.60 -1.75
CA CYS A 107 -6.25 -14.93 -1.26
C CYS A 107 -7.08 -15.65 -2.30
N THR A 108 -7.12 -15.13 -3.53
CA THR A 108 -7.86 -15.70 -4.65
C THR A 108 -7.28 -17.05 -5.09
N THR A 109 -5.96 -17.11 -5.28
CA THR A 109 -5.27 -18.30 -5.82
C THR A 109 -5.32 -19.49 -4.87
N HIS A 110 -5.23 -19.24 -3.56
CA HIS A 110 -5.13 -20.31 -2.56
C HIS A 110 -6.36 -20.46 -1.65
N GLY A 111 -7.38 -19.63 -1.83
CA GLY A 111 -8.55 -19.61 -0.94
C GLY A 111 -8.21 -19.16 0.48
N ILE A 112 -7.22 -18.28 0.65
CA ILE A 112 -6.84 -17.74 1.96
C ILE A 112 -7.95 -16.79 2.44
N PRO A 113 -8.48 -16.94 3.66
CA PRO A 113 -9.50 -16.03 4.19
C PRO A 113 -9.05 -14.57 4.16
N ARG A 114 -9.88 -13.67 3.63
CA ARG A 114 -9.62 -12.23 3.55
C ARG A 114 -9.91 -11.53 4.89
N ARG A 115 -9.24 -11.98 5.95
CA ARG A 115 -9.41 -11.48 7.33
C ARG A 115 -8.13 -11.64 8.13
N GLN A 116 -8.03 -10.93 9.24
CA GLN A 116 -6.94 -11.10 10.18
C GLN A 116 -6.88 -12.53 10.74
N ILE A 117 -5.68 -13.10 10.87
CA ILE A 117 -5.46 -14.40 11.51
C ILE A 117 -5.82 -14.33 13.01
N ALA A 118 -6.54 -15.32 13.55
CA ALA A 118 -6.93 -15.34 14.96
C ALA A 118 -5.96 -16.09 15.89
N THR A 119 -5.24 -17.09 15.36
CA THR A 119 -4.35 -17.98 16.14
C THR A 119 -3.06 -18.27 15.38
N THR A 120 -2.01 -18.71 16.09
CA THR A 120 -0.69 -19.02 15.50
C THR A 120 -0.72 -20.11 14.43
N THR A 121 -1.77 -20.92 14.36
CA THR A 121 -1.98 -21.98 13.36
C THR A 121 -3.17 -21.72 12.44
N GLY A 122 -3.80 -20.55 12.58
CA GLY A 122 -5.01 -20.17 11.87
C GLY A 122 -4.78 -19.83 10.40
N SER A 123 -5.80 -19.24 9.78
CA SER A 123 -5.80 -18.88 8.36
C SER A 123 -6.23 -17.43 8.17
N GLY A 124 -5.64 -16.76 7.19
CA GLY A 124 -5.90 -15.35 6.88
C GLY A 124 -4.65 -14.53 6.63
N ILE A 125 -4.70 -13.25 6.95
CA ILE A 125 -3.62 -12.27 6.77
C ILE A 125 -3.08 -11.86 8.15
N GLY A 126 -1.76 -11.78 8.29
CA GLY A 126 -1.09 -11.39 9.53
C GLY A 126 0.28 -10.79 9.30
N TRP A 127 1.02 -10.58 10.39
CA TRP A 127 2.36 -9.98 10.38
C TRP A 127 3.27 -10.68 11.39
N HIS A 128 4.59 -10.58 11.24
CA HIS A 128 5.52 -11.51 11.93
C HIS A 128 5.42 -11.50 13.47
N ALA A 129 5.31 -10.32 14.09
CA ALA A 129 5.24 -10.14 15.54
C ALA A 129 3.82 -10.31 16.14
N MET A 130 2.83 -10.71 15.34
CA MET A 130 1.40 -10.71 15.71
C MET A 130 1.06 -11.45 17.00
N PHE A 131 1.76 -12.55 17.28
CA PHE A 131 1.52 -13.39 18.47
C PHE A 131 2.61 -13.23 19.54
N GLY A 132 3.26 -12.07 19.58
CA GLY A 132 4.36 -11.78 20.49
C GLY A 132 5.68 -12.39 20.03
N ALA A 133 6.72 -12.09 20.82
CA ALA A 133 8.09 -12.47 20.53
C ALA A 133 8.83 -12.74 21.85
N PRO A 134 9.11 -14.02 22.19
CA PRO A 134 9.00 -15.20 21.32
C PRO A 134 7.56 -15.71 21.13
N SER A 135 7.36 -16.48 20.05
CA SER A 135 6.11 -17.18 19.71
C SER A 135 6.36 -18.35 18.75
N ALA A 136 5.29 -19.00 18.28
CA ALA A 136 5.37 -20.01 17.23
C ALA A 136 5.94 -19.46 15.90
N TRP A 137 5.89 -18.14 15.69
CA TRP A 137 6.36 -17.52 14.44
C TRP A 137 7.78 -16.96 14.55
N THR A 138 8.30 -16.78 15.77
CA THR A 138 9.66 -16.30 16.00
C THR A 138 10.24 -16.79 17.33
N LYS A 139 11.50 -17.23 17.31
CA LYS A 139 12.28 -17.50 18.54
C LYS A 139 12.95 -16.25 19.12
N ALA A 140 13.07 -15.18 18.34
CA ALA A 140 13.76 -13.97 18.77
C ALA A 140 12.89 -13.18 19.76
N ALA A 141 13.36 -13.03 21.00
CA ALA A 141 12.70 -12.22 22.02
C ALA A 141 12.68 -10.74 21.60
N GLY A 142 11.55 -10.05 21.80
CA GLY A 142 11.43 -8.63 21.48
C GLY A 142 11.36 -8.30 19.98
N LYS A 143 11.19 -9.29 19.10
CA LYS A 143 10.99 -9.05 17.65
C LYS A 143 9.72 -8.22 17.42
N VAL A 144 9.86 -7.13 16.66
CA VAL A 144 8.77 -6.18 16.36
C VAL A 144 8.31 -6.18 14.90
N CYS A 145 8.94 -6.99 14.03
CA CYS A 145 8.69 -7.02 12.59
C CYS A 145 7.19 -7.19 12.23
N PRO A 146 6.64 -6.39 11.30
CA PRO A 146 7.27 -5.39 10.44
C PRO A 146 7.42 -3.99 11.08
N GLY A 147 7.04 -3.83 12.35
CA GLY A 147 7.05 -2.55 13.07
C GLY A 147 5.67 -1.91 13.13
N GLY A 148 5.44 -1.10 14.17
CA GLY A 148 4.13 -0.52 14.50
C GLY A 148 3.40 0.15 13.32
N PRO A 149 4.02 1.11 12.62
CA PRO A 149 3.35 1.82 11.52
C PRO A 149 2.87 0.90 10.38
N ARG A 150 3.61 -0.17 10.09
CA ARG A 150 3.26 -1.16 9.07
C ARG A 150 2.20 -2.14 9.57
N ILE A 151 2.22 -2.47 10.85
CA ILE A 151 1.13 -3.22 11.50
C ILE A 151 -0.17 -2.42 11.40
N ASP A 152 -0.13 -1.11 11.62
CA ASP A 152 -1.30 -0.23 11.51
C ASP A 152 -1.84 -0.20 10.08
N GLN A 153 -0.98 -0.06 9.06
CA GLN A 153 -1.40 -0.18 7.66
C GLN A 153 -1.96 -1.56 7.34
N THR A 154 -1.39 -2.64 7.90
CA THR A 154 -1.91 -3.99 7.70
C THR A 154 -3.35 -4.11 8.22
N ARG A 155 -3.58 -3.64 9.45
CA ARG A 155 -4.89 -3.72 10.12
C ARG A 155 -5.94 -2.80 9.51
N ASN A 156 -5.55 -1.56 9.21
CA ASN A 156 -6.49 -0.49 8.90
C ASN A 156 -6.64 -0.24 7.39
N ILE A 157 -5.73 -0.74 6.56
CA ILE A 157 -5.73 -0.53 5.11
C ILE A 157 -5.74 -1.85 4.36
N ILE A 158 -4.71 -2.68 4.54
CA ILE A 158 -4.51 -3.89 3.72
C ILE A 158 -5.65 -4.88 3.92
N ILE A 159 -5.90 -5.31 5.16
CA ILE A 159 -6.93 -6.31 5.44
C ILE A 159 -8.32 -5.83 5.03
N PRO A 160 -8.78 -4.61 5.40
CA PRO A 160 -10.10 -4.11 4.99
C PRO A 160 -10.27 -4.00 3.48
N ARG A 161 -9.27 -3.49 2.74
CA ARG A 161 -9.37 -3.35 1.27
C ARG A 161 -9.37 -4.69 0.56
N VAL A 162 -8.53 -5.63 0.99
CA VAL A 162 -8.55 -7.01 0.47
C VAL A 162 -9.89 -7.68 0.79
N ALA A 163 -10.46 -7.47 1.99
CA ALA A 163 -11.78 -8.01 2.33
C ALA A 163 -12.91 -7.43 1.47
N GLY A 164 -12.82 -6.14 1.11
CA GLY A 164 -13.80 -5.44 0.29
C GLY A 164 -13.78 -5.78 -1.20
N GLY A 165 -12.76 -6.49 -1.70
CA GLY A 165 -12.67 -6.92 -3.10
C GLY A 165 -12.45 -5.79 -4.12
N GLN A 166 -12.15 -4.56 -3.67
CA GLN A 166 -11.90 -3.39 -4.52
C GLN A 166 -10.40 -3.30 -4.86
N ILE A 167 -9.90 -4.24 -5.67
CA ILE A 167 -8.50 -4.24 -6.10
C ILE A 167 -8.51 -4.43 -7.62
N SER A 168 -8.56 -3.32 -8.38
CA SER A 168 -8.56 -3.36 -9.84
C SER A 168 -7.15 -3.51 -10.40
N GLU A 169 -7.03 -4.17 -11.56
CA GLU A 169 -5.76 -4.23 -12.31
C GLU A 169 -5.36 -2.86 -12.88
N GLU A 170 -6.31 -1.96 -13.11
CA GLU A 170 -6.09 -0.57 -13.54
C GLU A 170 -5.57 0.36 -12.43
N ASP A 171 -5.47 -0.12 -11.18
CA ASP A 171 -4.78 0.60 -10.08
C ASP A 171 -3.24 0.57 -10.25
N THR A 172 -2.77 0.23 -11.46
CA THR A 172 -1.40 0.32 -11.94
C THR A 172 -1.12 1.69 -12.57
N LEU A 173 -1.19 2.75 -11.79
CA LEU A 173 -0.37 3.91 -12.13
C LEU A 173 1.08 3.48 -11.91
N SER A 174 1.89 3.48 -12.97
CA SER A 174 3.34 3.39 -12.78
C SER A 174 3.73 4.64 -11.96
N TRP A 175 4.28 4.44 -10.76
CA TRP A 175 4.61 5.52 -9.82
C TRP A 175 5.74 6.45 -10.33
N THR A 176 6.29 6.13 -11.50
CA THR A 176 7.26 6.92 -12.27
C THR A 176 6.67 7.53 -13.55
N GLU A 177 5.41 7.23 -13.88
CA GLU A 177 4.74 7.85 -15.03
C GLU A 177 4.49 9.33 -14.75
N ASN A 178 4.87 10.10 -15.76
CA ASN A 178 4.58 11.51 -15.87
C ASN A 178 3.11 11.65 -16.30
N LEU A 179 2.27 12.07 -15.36
CA LEU A 179 0.91 12.50 -15.64
C LEU A 179 0.98 13.93 -16.17
N THR A 180 0.88 14.05 -17.48
CA THR A 180 0.86 15.32 -18.16
C THR A 180 -0.60 15.75 -18.36
N PHE A 181 -0.97 16.90 -17.80
CA PHE A 181 -2.27 17.50 -18.04
C PHE A 181 -2.10 18.96 -18.48
N THR A 182 -3.05 19.45 -19.27
CA THR A 182 -3.10 20.85 -19.68
C THR A 182 -4.03 21.57 -18.71
N ALA A 183 -3.48 22.50 -17.94
CA ALA A 183 -4.27 23.32 -17.03
C ALA A 183 -5.21 24.26 -17.83
N PRO A 184 -6.27 24.79 -17.21
CA PRO A 184 -7.24 25.66 -17.89
C PRO A 184 -6.66 26.95 -18.50
N ASP A 185 -5.49 27.38 -18.04
CA ASP A 185 -4.72 28.50 -18.61
C ASP A 185 -3.88 28.09 -19.84
N GLY A 186 -4.01 26.84 -20.29
CA GLY A 186 -3.26 26.25 -21.40
C GLY A 186 -1.87 25.74 -21.01
N LYS A 187 -1.47 25.87 -19.74
CA LYS A 187 -0.13 25.45 -19.30
C LYS A 187 -0.10 23.94 -19.08
N ILE A 188 0.78 23.28 -19.81
CA ILE A 188 1.01 21.85 -19.64
C ILE A 188 1.85 21.63 -18.38
N THR A 189 1.28 20.91 -17.41
CA THR A 189 1.94 20.52 -16.17
C THR A 189 2.14 19.02 -16.16
N THR A 190 3.33 18.59 -15.76
CA THR A 190 3.65 17.18 -15.61
C THR A 190 3.94 16.91 -14.14
N VAL A 191 3.13 16.05 -13.53
CA VAL A 191 3.35 15.57 -12.15
C VAL A 191 3.63 14.07 -12.20
N GLN A 192 4.49 13.58 -11.32
CA GLN A 192 4.63 12.13 -11.22
C GLN A 192 3.39 11.57 -10.53
N ALA A 193 2.89 10.41 -11.00
CA ALA A 193 1.71 9.78 -10.43
C ALA A 193 1.78 9.61 -8.90
N ARG A 194 3.00 9.45 -8.36
CA ARG A 194 3.25 9.42 -6.91
C ARG A 194 2.90 10.72 -6.19
N ASP A 195 3.15 11.87 -6.78
CA ASP A 195 2.93 13.17 -6.16
C ASP A 195 1.43 13.49 -6.12
N TRP A 196 0.70 13.07 -7.16
CA TRP A 196 -0.76 13.22 -7.26
C TRP A 196 -1.51 12.34 -6.24
N VAL A 197 -1.11 11.08 -6.12
CA VAL A 197 -1.74 10.11 -5.20
C VAL A 197 -1.37 10.41 -3.74
N MET A 198 -0.16 10.94 -3.49
CA MET A 198 0.19 11.47 -2.18
C MET A 198 -0.67 12.67 -1.79
N TRP A 199 -0.94 13.59 -2.72
CA TRP A 199 -1.74 14.79 -2.46
C TRP A 199 -3.20 14.47 -2.16
N THR A 200 -3.81 13.59 -2.95
CA THR A 200 -5.22 13.17 -2.79
C THR A 200 -5.43 12.31 -1.54
N ASN A 201 -4.52 11.39 -1.22
CA ASN A 201 -4.60 10.61 0.00
C ASN A 201 -4.28 11.43 1.26
N TYR A 202 -3.37 12.40 1.19
CA TYR A 202 -3.08 13.33 2.29
C TYR A 202 -4.30 14.22 2.57
N ALA A 203 -4.94 14.76 1.53
CA ALA A 203 -6.18 15.52 1.67
C ALA A 203 -7.32 14.68 2.26
N ALA A 204 -7.50 13.44 1.78
CA ALA A 204 -8.51 12.52 2.31
C ALA A 204 -8.22 12.08 3.76
N TRP A 205 -6.95 11.86 4.10
CA TRP A 205 -6.52 11.49 5.46
C TRP A 205 -6.67 12.65 6.44
N GLN A 206 -6.37 13.90 6.02
CA GLN A 206 -6.60 15.10 6.81
C GLN A 206 -8.10 15.35 7.06
N ALA A 207 -8.92 15.20 6.02
CA ALA A 207 -10.38 15.30 6.12
C ALA A 207 -10.97 14.23 7.05
N ALA A 208 -10.39 13.03 7.09
CA ALA A 208 -10.88 11.92 7.90
C ALA A 208 -10.46 11.99 9.38
N ASN A 209 -9.38 12.70 9.74
CA ASN A 209 -8.75 12.53 11.06
C ASN A 209 -8.61 13.78 11.93
N ALA A 210 -9.05 14.97 11.50
CA ALA A 210 -9.17 16.19 12.32
C ALA A 210 -8.01 16.53 13.29
N THR A 211 -6.81 15.95 13.10
CA THR A 211 -5.74 16.00 14.09
C THR A 211 -4.39 15.79 13.41
N ALA A 212 -3.84 16.86 12.85
CA ALA A 212 -2.40 17.02 12.76
C ALA A 212 -2.08 18.51 12.86
N ARG A 213 -1.49 18.90 13.99
CA ARG A 213 -0.91 20.24 14.16
C ARG A 213 0.16 20.46 13.11
N ILE A 214 0.10 21.65 12.53
CA ILE A 214 0.95 22.21 11.47
C ILE A 214 2.38 22.34 11.99
N GLU A 215 3.24 21.33 11.83
CA GLU A 215 4.70 21.53 11.96
C GLU A 215 5.55 20.78 10.93
N ALA A 216 4.92 20.17 9.93
CA ALA A 216 5.63 19.74 8.72
C ALA A 216 4.98 20.39 7.51
N ALA A 217 5.02 21.73 7.48
CA ALA A 217 5.09 22.42 6.21
C ALA A 217 6.32 21.85 5.50
N ILE A 218 6.08 20.94 4.56
CA ILE A 218 7.09 20.50 3.61
C ILE A 218 7.70 21.79 3.07
N ALA A 219 9.00 21.94 3.29
CA ALA A 219 9.81 22.98 2.68
C ALA A 219 9.81 22.77 1.16
N LEU A 220 8.70 23.09 0.53
CA LEU A 220 8.69 23.60 -0.82
C LEU A 220 9.29 25.00 -0.69
N ASP A 221 10.40 25.18 -1.40
CA ASP A 221 11.05 26.47 -1.57
C ASP A 221 9.99 27.57 -1.77
N ASN A 222 9.85 28.46 -0.79
CA ASN A 222 8.82 29.51 -0.75
C ASN A 222 8.96 30.54 -1.88
N SER A 223 9.89 30.33 -2.81
CA SER A 223 10.13 31.18 -3.97
C SER A 223 9.27 30.82 -5.20
N GLU A 224 8.56 29.67 -5.20
CA GLU A 224 7.80 29.19 -6.38
C GLU A 224 6.31 28.90 -6.13
N ALA A 225 5.76 29.21 -4.95
CA ALA A 225 4.32 29.07 -4.73
C ALA A 225 3.54 30.12 -5.56
N THR A 226 2.68 29.66 -6.47
CA THR A 226 1.84 30.56 -7.27
C THR A 226 0.76 31.21 -6.41
N GLN A 227 0.29 32.40 -6.80
CA GLN A 227 -0.82 33.10 -6.10
C GLN A 227 -2.06 32.23 -5.90
N ASN A 228 -2.31 31.26 -6.79
CA ASN A 228 -3.43 30.32 -6.67
C ASN A 228 -3.24 29.30 -5.54
N GLN A 229 -2.01 28.83 -5.31
CA GLN A 229 -1.70 27.94 -4.19
C GLN A 229 -1.79 28.68 -2.85
N LEU A 230 -1.32 29.93 -2.81
CA LEU A 230 -1.45 30.79 -1.63
C LEU A 230 -2.92 31.18 -1.36
N ALA A 231 -3.75 31.37 -2.38
CA ALA A 231 -5.18 31.65 -2.24
C ALA A 231 -5.97 30.43 -1.71
N VAL A 232 -5.63 29.22 -2.16
CA VAL A 232 -6.22 27.98 -1.63
C VAL A 232 -5.79 27.74 -0.19
N MET A 233 -4.52 27.99 0.15
CA MET A 233 -4.02 27.89 1.53
C MET A 233 -4.63 28.96 2.45
N SER A 234 -4.88 30.18 1.95
CA SER A 234 -5.56 31.25 2.69
C SER A 234 -7.07 31.04 2.84
N ALA A 235 -7.72 30.30 1.93
CA ALA A 235 -9.14 29.95 2.07
C ALA A 235 -9.37 28.80 3.07
N ILE A 236 -8.33 27.99 3.30
CA ILE A 236 -8.34 26.88 4.27
C ILE A 236 -8.06 27.38 5.71
N SER A 237 -7.52 28.58 5.89
CA SER A 237 -7.08 29.06 7.22
C SER A 237 -8.19 29.48 8.18
N ASP A 238 -9.42 29.67 7.71
CA ASP A 238 -10.40 30.46 8.46
C ASP A 238 -11.49 29.66 9.21
N GLU A 239 -11.66 28.35 8.95
CA GLU A 239 -12.25 27.37 9.88
C GLU A 239 -12.39 25.98 9.19
N PRO A 240 -11.68 24.93 9.63
CA PRO A 240 -11.51 23.71 8.83
C PRO A 240 -12.61 22.66 9.00
N THR A 241 -13.70 22.96 9.70
CA THR A 241 -14.76 21.98 9.99
C THR A 241 -15.84 21.88 8.92
N GLN A 242 -15.82 22.74 7.90
CA GLN A 242 -16.80 22.66 6.82
C GLN A 242 -16.25 23.34 5.56
N ILE A 243 -15.81 22.56 4.57
CA ILE A 243 -15.56 23.10 3.23
C ILE A 243 -16.88 23.01 2.47
N ASP A 244 -17.71 24.05 2.58
CA ASP A 244 -18.83 24.25 1.65
C ASP A 244 -18.25 24.79 0.33
N LEU A 245 -17.89 23.87 -0.57
CA LEU A 245 -17.50 24.25 -1.92
C LEU A 245 -18.69 24.94 -2.61
N THR A 246 -18.47 26.11 -3.18
CA THR A 246 -19.50 26.77 -3.99
C THR A 246 -19.82 25.92 -5.23
N ALA A 247 -21.05 26.02 -5.74
CA ALA A 247 -21.47 25.30 -6.95
C ALA A 247 -20.58 25.59 -8.18
N GLU A 248 -19.90 26.75 -8.20
CA GLU A 248 -18.90 27.14 -9.19
C GLU A 248 -17.58 26.34 -9.04
N GLN A 249 -17.14 26.10 -7.81
CA GLN A 249 -15.91 25.35 -7.49
C GLN A 249 -16.11 23.85 -7.69
N ILE A 250 -17.29 23.31 -7.35
CA ILE A 250 -17.67 21.93 -7.66
C ILE A 250 -17.70 21.73 -9.18
N ARG A 251 -18.29 22.66 -9.95
CA ARG A 251 -18.27 22.62 -11.42
C ARG A 251 -16.86 22.56 -12.00
N LYS A 252 -15.94 23.38 -11.49
CA LYS A 252 -14.55 23.44 -11.96
C LYS A 252 -13.72 22.21 -11.58
N LEU A 253 -14.01 21.59 -10.43
CA LEU A 253 -13.40 20.32 -10.02
C LEU A 253 -13.86 19.15 -10.90
N LEU A 254 -15.11 19.22 -11.39
CA LEU A 254 -15.74 18.17 -12.17
C LEU A 254 -15.55 18.33 -13.69
N ASP A 255 -15.16 19.49 -14.18
CA ASP A 255 -15.00 19.71 -15.62
C ASP A 255 -13.73 19.07 -16.18
N GLY A 256 -13.92 18.24 -17.21
CA GLY A 256 -12.93 17.28 -17.72
C GLY A 256 -13.20 15.83 -17.33
N LEU A 257 -14.13 15.57 -16.40
CA LEU A 257 -14.60 14.23 -16.07
C LEU A 257 -15.72 13.77 -17.02
N SER A 258 -15.79 12.47 -17.28
CA SER A 258 -16.88 11.86 -18.07
C SER A 258 -18.23 12.07 -17.38
N ASN A 259 -19.33 12.12 -18.14
CA ASN A 259 -20.68 12.33 -17.57
C ASN A 259 -21.04 11.25 -16.52
N SER A 260 -20.65 10.00 -16.74
CA SER A 260 -20.83 8.93 -15.75
C SER A 260 -20.06 9.15 -14.44
N THR A 261 -18.89 9.79 -14.48
CA THR A 261 -18.11 10.15 -13.29
C THR A 261 -18.74 11.35 -12.56
N LYS A 262 -19.25 12.33 -13.32
CA LYS A 262 -20.00 13.46 -12.76
C LYS A 262 -21.27 12.99 -12.03
N ASP A 263 -22.00 12.02 -12.57
CA ASP A 263 -23.23 11.49 -11.99
C ASP A 263 -22.97 10.64 -10.72
N ALA A 264 -21.87 9.89 -10.70
CA ALA A 264 -21.44 9.14 -9.52
C ALA A 264 -21.04 10.06 -8.34
N VAL A 265 -20.36 11.18 -8.61
CA VAL A 265 -19.99 12.15 -7.58
C VAL A 265 -21.23 12.89 -7.03
N LYS A 266 -22.15 13.31 -7.89
CA LYS A 266 -23.42 13.92 -7.48
C LYS A 266 -24.26 13.00 -6.59
N THR A 267 -24.36 11.72 -6.98
CA THR A 267 -25.04 10.68 -6.20
C THR A 267 -24.39 10.48 -4.83
N ALA A 268 -23.05 10.51 -4.75
CA ALA A 268 -22.31 10.35 -3.49
C ALA A 268 -22.42 11.56 -2.55
N LEU A 269 -22.71 12.75 -3.10
CA LEU A 269 -22.98 13.98 -2.34
C LEU A 269 -24.46 14.15 -1.94
N GLY A 270 -25.33 13.19 -2.32
CA GLY A 270 -26.74 13.19 -1.97
C GLY A 270 -27.62 14.12 -2.82
N GLU A 271 -27.08 14.69 -3.89
CA GLU A 271 -27.89 15.43 -4.88
C GLU A 271 -28.48 14.41 -5.86
N SER A 272 -29.81 14.32 -5.91
CA SER A 272 -30.50 13.41 -6.84
C SER A 272 -30.19 13.77 -8.29
N ALA A 273 -29.85 12.77 -9.11
CA ALA A 273 -29.80 12.93 -10.55
C ALA A 273 -31.23 13.24 -11.07
N ASP A 274 -31.37 14.43 -11.66
CA ASP A 274 -32.51 15.02 -12.37
C ASP A 274 -33.40 16.01 -11.58
N ALA A 275 -33.07 17.29 -11.79
CA ALA A 275 -33.99 18.34 -12.24
C ALA A 275 -33.25 19.23 -13.27
#